data_AF-A0A5M3MBL8-F1
#
_entry.id   AF-A0A5M3MBL8-F1
#
_cell.length_a   1.000
_cell.length_b   1.000
_cell.length_c   1.000
_cell.angle_alpha   90.00
_cell.angle_beta   90.00
_cell.angle_gamma   90.00
#
_symmetry.space_group_name_H-M   'P 1'
#
loop_
_entity.id
_entity.type
_entity.pdbx_description
1 polymer ?
#
loop_
_entity_poly.entity_id
_entity_poly.type
_entity_poly.pdbx_seq_one_letter_code
_entity_poly.pdbx_strand_id
1 'polypeptide(L)'
;MSQLPSTDQEPTAADDVDYIFTTTYAMVAGLAIVVYDQLLSISSEVDLVWTRRSSTRKWLSKAVFYAMLRLFGILWSISHTLLNIGAPSSSEGSRKELTGAGLCEFDRCYRLYIVEEITIVTVTFLLQGMMSIRVWVLLGMQRSVYAFLLVGFVICQIVAVINLAMYFVAYRGATVLVDERVVQDCFARGALPSWAPWMIPLANGLLAFYELILCACAVYYLFTGNKKRGSQGFIMGGLVATLVRDNLLYFFL
;
A
#
# COMPACT_ATOMS: atom_id res chain seq x y z
N MET A 1 -32.57 -7.96 30.61
CA MET A 1 -32.00 -8.63 29.43
C MET A 1 -32.30 -7.76 28.23
N SER A 2 -31.32 -6.97 27.79
CA SER A 2 -31.38 -6.17 26.57
C SER A 2 -31.26 -7.13 25.37
N GLN A 3 -32.29 -7.18 24.53
CA GLN A 3 -32.25 -7.90 23.26
C GLN A 3 -31.09 -7.35 22.44
N LEU A 4 -30.16 -8.22 22.03
CA LEU A 4 -29.15 -7.89 21.03
C LEU A 4 -29.89 -7.44 19.75
N PRO A 5 -29.54 -6.29 19.16
CA PRO A 5 -30.16 -5.84 17.92
C PRO A 5 -30.00 -6.93 16.87
N SER A 6 -31.10 -7.28 16.18
CA SER A 6 -31.08 -8.27 15.12
C SER A 6 -30.14 -7.79 14.01
N THR A 7 -29.14 -8.58 13.68
CA THR A 7 -28.16 -8.36 12.59
C THR A 7 -28.77 -8.32 11.18
N ASP A 8 -30.09 -8.43 11.06
CA ASP A 8 -30.80 -8.52 9.78
C ASP A 8 -31.29 -7.16 9.26
N GLN A 9 -30.93 -6.05 9.91
CA GLN A 9 -31.32 -4.72 9.44
C GLN A 9 -30.48 -4.35 8.21
N GLU A 10 -31.12 -4.27 7.04
CA GLU A 10 -30.46 -3.80 5.81
C GLU A 10 -29.88 -2.39 6.04
N PRO A 11 -28.64 -2.14 5.58
CA PRO A 11 -28.02 -0.82 5.69
C PRO A 11 -28.87 0.22 4.97
N THR A 12 -28.99 1.41 5.56
CA THR A 12 -29.74 2.49 4.94
C THR A 12 -28.89 3.17 3.87
N ALA A 13 -29.52 3.76 2.84
CA ALA A 13 -28.80 4.52 1.81
C ALA A 13 -27.94 5.68 2.39
N ALA A 14 -28.24 6.15 3.61
CA ALA A 14 -27.43 7.14 4.30
C ALA A 14 -26.12 6.54 4.86
N ASP A 15 -26.16 5.32 5.40
CA ASP A 15 -24.98 4.60 5.93
C ASP A 15 -23.98 4.30 4.80
N ASP A 16 -24.53 3.91 3.66
CA ASP A 16 -23.85 3.67 2.39
C ASP A 16 -23.10 4.92 1.90
N VAL A 17 -23.77 6.08 1.85
CA VAL A 17 -23.14 7.35 1.44
C VAL A 17 -22.05 7.79 2.43
N ASP A 18 -22.28 7.64 3.73
CA ASP A 18 -21.32 7.98 4.77
C ASP A 18 -20.05 7.12 4.69
N TYR A 19 -20.21 5.82 4.39
CA TYR A 19 -19.09 4.90 4.17
C TYR A 19 -18.20 5.35 3.00
N ILE A 20 -18.77 5.63 1.82
CA ILE A 20 -17.98 6.10 0.65
C ILE A 20 -17.23 7.38 0.96
N PHE A 21 -17.92 8.35 1.55
CA PHE A 21 -17.29 9.62 1.85
C PHE A 21 -16.13 9.39 2.81
N THR A 22 -16.34 8.61 3.87
CA THR A 22 -15.31 8.33 4.86
C THR A 22 -14.11 7.62 4.24
N THR A 23 -14.31 6.59 3.42
CA THR A 23 -13.20 5.87 2.76
C THR A 23 -12.46 6.74 1.77
N THR A 24 -13.16 7.49 0.92
CA THR A 24 -12.55 8.39 -0.07
C THR A 24 -11.78 9.52 0.60
N TYR A 25 -12.35 10.17 1.62
CA TYR A 25 -11.66 11.20 2.38
C TYR A 25 -10.46 10.64 3.16
N ALA A 26 -10.58 9.44 3.74
CA ALA A 26 -9.46 8.79 4.40
C ALA A 26 -8.31 8.49 3.42
N MET A 27 -8.62 8.00 2.21
CA MET A 27 -7.62 7.79 1.16
C MET A 27 -6.95 9.09 0.73
N VAL A 28 -7.73 10.15 0.49
CA VAL A 28 -7.20 11.48 0.10
C VAL A 28 -6.34 12.07 1.22
N ALA A 29 -6.79 11.96 2.48
CA ALA A 29 -6.03 12.44 3.64
C ALA A 29 -4.74 11.65 3.83
N GLY A 30 -4.78 10.32 3.72
CA GLY A 30 -3.60 9.45 3.76
C GLY A 30 -2.61 9.80 2.65
N LEU A 31 -3.09 9.99 1.43
CA LEU A 31 -2.26 10.44 0.31
C LEU A 31 -1.64 11.80 0.58
N ALA A 32 -2.40 12.76 1.09
CA ALA A 32 -1.89 14.10 1.39
C ALA A 32 -0.77 14.04 2.44
N ILE A 33 -0.92 13.23 3.48
CA ILE A 33 0.11 13.01 4.51
C ILE A 33 1.37 12.40 3.89
N VAL A 34 1.22 11.34 3.08
CA VAL A 34 2.34 10.69 2.39
C VAL A 34 3.06 11.68 1.47
N VAL A 35 2.33 12.42 0.64
CA VAL A 35 2.93 13.42 -0.27
C VAL A 35 3.66 14.50 0.52
N TYR A 36 3.06 15.01 1.60
CA TYR A 36 3.67 16.03 2.44
C TYR A 36 4.98 15.55 3.07
N ASP A 37 4.97 14.34 3.63
CA ASP A 37 6.16 13.72 4.21
C ASP A 37 7.28 13.49 3.17
N GLN A 38 6.89 13.06 1.97
CA GLN A 38 7.82 12.89 0.85
C GLN A 38 8.43 14.23 0.42
N LEU A 39 7.67 15.33 0.44
CA LEU A 39 8.19 16.66 0.13
C LEU A 39 9.18 17.14 1.20
N LEU A 40 8.90 16.89 2.48
CA LEU A 40 9.81 17.27 3.58
C LEU A 40 11.13 16.48 3.56
N SER A 41 11.07 15.19 3.24
CA SER A 41 12.28 14.34 3.22
C SER A 41 13.18 14.60 2.01
N ILE A 42 12.67 15.20 0.92
CA ILE A 42 13.44 15.52 -0.30
C ILE A 42 14.69 16.36 0.01
N SER A 43 14.60 17.42 0.82
CA SER A 43 15.75 18.29 1.09
C SER A 43 16.92 17.49 1.69
N SER A 44 16.60 16.60 2.61
CA SER A 44 17.61 15.82 3.32
C SER A 44 18.24 14.72 2.46
N GLU A 45 17.45 14.19 1.52
CA GLU A 45 17.92 13.22 0.54
C GLU A 45 18.75 13.87 -0.55
N VAL A 46 18.42 15.09 -0.96
CA VAL A 46 19.26 15.89 -1.85
C VAL A 46 20.64 16.03 -1.23
N ASP A 47 20.72 16.39 0.05
CA ASP A 47 22.00 16.49 0.73
C ASP A 47 22.72 15.13 0.82
N LEU A 48 22.05 14.06 1.27
CA LEU A 48 22.69 12.76 1.48
C LEU A 48 23.09 12.06 0.18
N VAL A 49 22.23 12.08 -0.83
CA VAL A 49 22.42 11.36 -2.08
C VAL A 49 23.20 12.21 -3.08
N TRP A 50 22.91 13.51 -3.18
CA TRP A 50 23.39 14.35 -4.30
C TRP A 50 24.70 15.08 -4.03
N THR A 51 25.03 15.36 -2.77
CA THR A 51 26.31 16.04 -2.46
C THR A 51 27.50 15.10 -2.42
N ARG A 52 27.30 13.78 -2.21
CA ARG A 52 28.39 12.80 -2.08
C ARG A 52 28.93 12.33 -3.43
N ARG A 53 29.55 13.25 -4.15
CA ARG A 53 29.94 13.13 -5.57
C ARG A 53 31.40 12.65 -5.70
N SER A 54 31.62 11.34 -5.88
CA SER A 54 32.96 10.79 -6.12
C SER A 54 33.10 9.99 -7.43
N SER A 55 31.99 9.53 -8.06
CA SER A 55 32.06 8.85 -9.37
C SER A 55 30.78 9.07 -10.18
N THR A 56 30.85 9.92 -11.20
CA THR A 56 29.70 10.56 -11.86
C THR A 56 28.72 9.60 -12.54
N ARG A 57 29.18 8.52 -13.17
CA ARG A 57 28.29 7.69 -14.02
C ARG A 57 27.48 6.65 -13.22
N LYS A 58 28.13 5.90 -12.32
CA LYS A 58 27.45 4.92 -11.47
C LYS A 58 26.55 5.58 -10.44
N TRP A 59 26.95 6.76 -9.97
CA TRP A 59 26.16 7.55 -9.04
C TRP A 59 24.87 8.05 -9.68
N LEU A 60 24.94 8.62 -10.89
CA LEU A 60 23.77 9.13 -11.61
C LEU A 60 22.72 8.03 -11.83
N SER A 61 23.12 6.83 -12.25
CA SER A 61 22.19 5.72 -12.46
C SER A 61 21.46 5.32 -11.18
N LYS A 62 22.15 5.29 -10.03
CA LYS A 62 21.52 5.00 -8.73
C LYS A 62 20.59 6.12 -8.28
N ALA A 63 20.97 7.37 -8.48
CA ALA A 63 20.16 8.54 -8.13
C ALA A 63 18.88 8.60 -8.98
N VAL A 64 18.99 8.37 -10.30
CA VAL A 64 17.83 8.33 -11.21
C VAL A 64 16.91 7.17 -10.85
N PHE A 65 17.46 5.97 -10.61
CA PHE A 65 16.65 4.82 -10.22
C PHE A 65 15.88 5.09 -8.92
N TYR A 66 16.55 5.66 -7.93
CA TYR A 66 15.92 6.05 -6.66
C TYR A 66 14.83 7.12 -6.84
N ALA A 67 15.11 8.17 -7.62
CA ALA A 67 14.15 9.22 -7.92
C ALA A 67 12.93 8.69 -8.68
N MET A 68 13.13 7.77 -9.63
CA MET A 68 12.05 7.11 -10.37
C MET A 68 11.16 6.30 -9.44
N LEU A 69 11.72 5.45 -8.57
CA LEU A 69 10.93 4.66 -7.61
C LEU A 69 10.03 5.56 -6.74
N ARG A 70 10.56 6.70 -6.31
CA ARG A 70 9.85 7.65 -5.44
C ARG A 70 8.78 8.44 -6.17
N LEU A 71 9.15 9.13 -7.25
CA LEU A 71 8.24 10.01 -7.98
C LEU A 71 7.14 9.22 -8.68
N PHE A 72 7.47 8.03 -9.19
CA PHE A 72 6.50 7.16 -9.83
C PHE A 72 5.41 6.73 -8.85
N GLY A 73 5.77 6.32 -7.63
CA GLY A 73 4.77 5.96 -6.61
C GLY A 73 3.80 7.10 -6.27
N ILE A 74 4.32 8.32 -6.13
CA ILE A 74 3.51 9.52 -5.84
C ILE A 74 2.60 9.87 -7.01
N LEU A 75 3.17 10.00 -8.21
CA LEU A 75 2.41 10.35 -9.42
C LEU A 75 1.32 9.31 -9.70
N TRP A 76 1.65 8.03 -9.47
CA TRP A 76 0.72 6.94 -9.63
C TRP A 76 -0.41 6.99 -8.60
N SER A 77 -0.11 7.20 -7.32
CA SER A 77 -1.13 7.31 -6.28
C SER A 77 -2.06 8.51 -6.49
N ILE A 78 -1.52 9.66 -6.91
CA ILE A 78 -2.34 10.83 -7.32
C ILE A 78 -3.25 10.47 -8.49
N SER A 79 -2.70 9.81 -9.53
CA SER A 79 -3.48 9.39 -10.69
C SER A 79 -4.63 8.46 -10.29
N HIS A 80 -4.37 7.51 -9.38
CA HIS A 80 -5.37 6.59 -8.85
C HIS A 80 -6.48 7.32 -8.09
N THR A 81 -6.12 8.22 -7.16
CA THR A 81 -7.10 9.01 -6.41
C THR A 81 -7.95 9.89 -7.32
N LEU A 82 -7.35 10.50 -8.35
CA LEU A 82 -8.09 11.30 -9.33
C LEU A 82 -9.05 10.45 -10.18
N LEU A 83 -8.65 9.23 -10.55
CA LEU A 83 -9.53 8.30 -11.27
C LEU A 83 -10.72 7.86 -10.41
N ASN A 84 -10.52 7.67 -9.10
CA ASN A 84 -11.59 7.28 -8.18
C ASN A 84 -12.56 8.43 -7.87
N ILE A 85 -12.07 9.67 -7.72
CA ILE A 85 -12.94 10.85 -7.49
C ILE A 85 -13.82 11.15 -8.71
N GLY A 86 -13.34 10.83 -9.92
CA GLY A 86 -14.01 11.18 -11.18
C GLY A 86 -15.13 10.24 -11.62
N ALA A 87 -15.51 9.22 -10.83
CA ALA A 87 -16.62 8.34 -11.15
C ALA A 87 -17.94 8.94 -10.58
N PRO A 88 -18.75 9.67 -11.38
CA PRO A 88 -20.04 10.14 -10.91
C PRO A 88 -20.90 8.92 -10.56
N SER A 89 -21.32 8.82 -9.31
CA SER A 89 -22.37 7.88 -8.94
C SER A 89 -23.65 8.38 -9.63
N SER A 90 -24.05 7.73 -10.72
CA SER A 90 -25.32 8.00 -11.37
C SER A 90 -26.46 7.43 -10.53
N SER A 91 -26.61 7.93 -9.32
CA SER A 91 -27.71 7.66 -8.42
C SER A 91 -28.87 8.58 -8.79
N GLU A 92 -29.54 8.30 -9.91
CA GLU A 92 -30.85 8.87 -10.15
C GLU A 92 -31.77 7.92 -10.95
N GLY A 93 -32.30 6.94 -10.21
CA GLY A 93 -33.75 6.78 -10.12
C GLY A 93 -34.53 6.18 -11.30
N SER A 94 -33.88 5.61 -12.32
CA SER A 94 -34.62 4.89 -13.38
C SER A 94 -34.43 3.40 -13.26
N ARG A 95 -35.41 2.74 -12.64
CA ARG A 95 -35.71 1.30 -12.68
C ARG A 95 -36.05 0.90 -14.14
N LYS A 96 -35.13 1.12 -15.07
CA LYS A 96 -35.27 0.74 -16.47
C LYS A 96 -34.71 -0.65 -16.62
N GLU A 97 -35.54 -1.51 -17.20
CA GLU A 97 -35.30 -2.90 -17.47
C GLU A 97 -33.87 -3.16 -17.95
N LEU A 98 -33.30 -4.25 -17.42
CA LEU A 98 -31.98 -4.83 -17.67
C LEU A 98 -31.69 -4.97 -19.19
N THR A 99 -31.40 -3.87 -19.86
CA THR A 99 -31.21 -3.79 -21.32
C THR A 99 -29.86 -3.19 -21.59
N GLY A 100 -28.92 -3.99 -22.12
CA GLY A 100 -27.65 -3.58 -22.79
C GLY A 100 -26.63 -2.73 -22.00
N ALA A 101 -27.06 -1.66 -21.33
CA ALA A 101 -26.26 -0.69 -20.59
C ALA A 101 -25.56 -1.29 -19.35
N GLY A 102 -26.20 -2.24 -18.64
CA GLY A 102 -25.58 -2.89 -17.47
C GLY A 102 -24.30 -3.67 -17.77
N LEU A 103 -24.15 -4.20 -19.00
CA LEU A 103 -22.91 -4.86 -19.44
C LEU A 103 -21.74 -3.87 -19.59
N CYS A 104 -22.01 -2.62 -19.98
CA CYS A 104 -20.97 -1.59 -20.10
C CYS A 104 -20.47 -1.08 -18.74
N GLU A 105 -21.36 -1.00 -17.75
CA GLU A 105 -20.98 -0.62 -16.38
C GLU A 105 -20.13 -1.71 -15.72
N PHE A 106 -20.46 -2.98 -15.94
CA PHE A 106 -19.67 -4.12 -15.45
C PHE A 106 -18.23 -4.13 -16.00
N ASP A 107 -18.04 -3.93 -17.33
CA ASP A 107 -16.68 -3.89 -17.92
C ASP A 107 -15.86 -2.73 -17.35
N ARG A 108 -16.48 -1.58 -17.10
CA ARG A 108 -15.81 -0.43 -16.49
C ARG A 108 -15.40 -0.71 -15.04
N CYS A 109 -16.30 -1.26 -14.24
CA CYS A 109 -16.02 -1.67 -12.85
C CYS A 109 -14.87 -2.67 -12.79
N TYR A 110 -14.93 -3.71 -13.63
CA TYR A 110 -13.90 -4.75 -13.66
C TYR A 110 -12.53 -4.19 -14.07
N ARG A 111 -12.48 -3.29 -15.05
CA ARG A 111 -11.22 -2.60 -15.44
C ARG A 111 -10.66 -1.75 -14.32
N LEU A 112 -11.51 -0.98 -13.62
CA LEU A 112 -11.06 -0.16 -12.48
C LEU A 112 -10.50 -1.04 -11.37
N TYR A 113 -11.20 -2.12 -11.02
CA TYR A 113 -10.73 -3.11 -10.04
C TYR A 113 -9.38 -3.72 -10.44
N ILE A 114 -9.20 -4.14 -11.71
CA ILE A 114 -7.91 -4.65 -12.19
C ILE A 114 -6.80 -3.60 -12.02
N VAL A 115 -7.09 -2.36 -12.41
CA VAL A 115 -6.11 -1.26 -12.33
C VAL A 115 -5.75 -0.97 -10.87
N GLU A 116 -6.73 -0.98 -9.97
CA GLU A 116 -6.55 -0.79 -8.52
C GLU A 116 -5.70 -1.90 -7.90
N GLU A 117 -6.01 -3.17 -8.17
CA GLU A 117 -5.23 -4.30 -7.64
C GLU A 117 -3.78 -4.28 -8.14
N ILE A 118 -3.57 -4.05 -9.44
CA ILE A 118 -2.22 -3.89 -10.02
C ILE A 118 -1.50 -2.69 -9.38
N THR A 119 -2.23 -1.61 -9.12
CA THR A 119 -1.73 -0.41 -8.45
C THR A 119 -1.23 -0.74 -7.07
N ILE A 120 -2.06 -1.38 -6.24
CA ILE A 120 -1.73 -1.72 -4.86
C ILE A 120 -0.49 -2.61 -4.82
N VAL A 121 -0.44 -3.66 -5.64
CA VAL A 121 0.72 -4.55 -5.72
C VAL A 121 1.98 -3.81 -6.15
N THR A 122 1.87 -2.92 -7.15
CA THR A 122 3.02 -2.13 -7.64
C THR A 122 3.52 -1.16 -6.58
N VAL A 123 2.63 -0.41 -5.92
CA VAL A 123 2.99 0.53 -4.85
C VAL A 123 3.61 -0.22 -3.68
N THR A 124 3.05 -1.36 -3.28
CA THR A 124 3.58 -2.21 -2.20
C THR A 124 4.99 -2.71 -2.53
N PHE A 125 5.22 -3.20 -3.76
CA PHE A 125 6.53 -3.61 -4.25
C PHE A 125 7.56 -2.47 -4.14
N LEU A 126 7.18 -1.27 -4.59
CA LEU A 126 8.06 -0.09 -4.58
C LEU A 126 8.38 0.37 -3.15
N LEU A 127 7.37 0.50 -2.29
CA LEU A 127 7.51 0.94 -0.91
C LEU A 127 8.37 -0.04 -0.10
N GLN A 128 8.04 -1.33 -0.15
CA GLN A 128 8.77 -2.38 0.56
C GLN A 128 10.22 -2.44 0.06
N GLY A 129 10.45 -2.36 -1.25
CA GLY A 129 11.80 -2.32 -1.83
C GLY A 129 12.63 -1.13 -1.35
N MET A 130 12.05 0.07 -1.32
CA MET A 130 12.71 1.28 -0.80
C MET A 130 13.09 1.12 0.68
N MET A 131 12.18 0.59 1.50
CA MET A 131 12.43 0.38 2.93
C MET A 131 13.54 -0.65 3.16
N SER A 132 13.56 -1.75 2.42
CA SER A 132 14.63 -2.75 2.51
C SER A 132 16.00 -2.17 2.14
N ILE A 133 16.08 -1.33 1.12
CA ILE A 133 17.32 -0.64 0.74
C ILE A 133 17.76 0.31 1.85
N ARG A 134 16.85 1.08 2.44
CA ARG A 134 17.16 1.99 3.56
C ARG A 134 17.72 1.23 4.75
N VAL A 135 17.07 0.14 5.18
CA VAL A 135 17.54 -0.69 6.30
C VAL A 135 18.91 -1.32 5.99
N TRP A 136 19.14 -1.77 4.76
CA TRP A 136 20.44 -2.28 4.35
C TRP A 136 21.55 -1.23 4.42
N VAL A 137 21.28 0.00 3.97
CA VAL A 137 22.21 1.12 4.06
C VAL A 137 22.49 1.49 5.51
N LEU A 138 21.45 1.53 6.36
CA LEU A 138 21.58 1.78 7.80
C LEU A 138 22.49 0.76 8.47
N LEU A 139 22.35 -0.53 8.16
CA LEU A 139 23.19 -1.62 8.71
C LEU A 139 24.62 -1.66 8.16
N GLY A 140 25.09 -0.60 7.49
CA GLY A 140 26.46 -0.49 7.01
C GLY A 140 26.76 -1.29 5.75
N MET A 141 25.73 -1.52 4.91
CA MET A 141 25.86 -2.14 3.58
C MET A 141 26.49 -3.55 3.57
N GLN A 142 26.31 -4.33 4.64
CA GLN A 142 26.82 -5.70 4.71
C GLN A 142 26.13 -6.60 3.67
N ARG A 143 26.90 -7.44 2.96
CA ARG A 143 26.38 -8.31 1.88
C ARG A 143 25.45 -9.41 2.39
N SER A 144 25.72 -9.95 3.58
CA SER A 144 24.89 -10.97 4.22
C SER A 144 23.47 -10.46 4.50
N VAL A 145 23.38 -9.27 5.09
CA VAL A 145 22.10 -8.58 5.36
C VAL A 145 21.36 -8.31 4.06
N TYR A 146 22.04 -7.84 3.02
CA TYR A 146 21.42 -7.62 1.71
C TYR A 146 20.80 -8.89 1.15
N ALA A 147 21.55 -9.99 1.13
CA ALA A 147 21.07 -11.26 0.61
C ALA A 147 19.84 -11.76 1.39
N PHE A 148 19.87 -11.65 2.72
CA PHE A 148 18.74 -12.01 3.57
C PHE A 148 17.49 -11.16 3.27
N LEU A 149 17.62 -9.84 3.23
CA LEU A 149 16.51 -8.93 2.94
C LEU A 149 15.96 -9.12 1.52
N LEU A 150 16.84 -9.36 0.54
CA LEU A 150 16.45 -9.60 -0.85
C LEU A 150 15.66 -10.90 -0.99
N VAL A 151 16.10 -11.99 -0.36
CA VAL A 151 15.39 -13.26 -0.38
C VAL A 151 14.00 -13.11 0.25
N GLY A 152 13.91 -12.49 1.43
CA GLY A 152 12.64 -12.24 2.09
C GLY A 152 11.69 -11.39 1.23
N PHE A 153 12.23 -10.33 0.60
CA PHE A 153 11.47 -9.49 -0.33
C PHE A 153 10.93 -10.30 -1.50
N VAL A 154 11.78 -11.08 -2.19
CA VAL A 154 11.38 -11.89 -3.34
C VAL A 154 10.29 -12.90 -2.96
N ILE A 155 10.39 -13.55 -1.80
CA ILE A 155 9.36 -14.48 -1.32
C ILE A 155 8.03 -13.74 -1.11
N CYS A 156 8.03 -12.58 -0.46
CA CYS A 156 6.82 -11.77 -0.28
C CYS A 156 6.18 -11.39 -1.62
N GLN A 157 6.98 -10.94 -2.58
CA GLN A 157 6.49 -10.53 -3.89
C GLN A 157 5.94 -11.71 -4.70
N ILE A 158 6.55 -12.88 -4.63
CA ILE A 158 6.02 -14.08 -5.29
C ILE A 158 4.64 -14.42 -4.73
N VAL A 159 4.46 -14.41 -3.40
CA VAL A 159 3.17 -14.71 -2.77
C VAL A 159 2.12 -13.65 -3.15
N ALA A 160 2.48 -12.37 -3.15
CA ALA A 160 1.59 -11.29 -3.58
C ALA A 160 1.13 -11.46 -5.04
N VAL A 161 2.05 -11.77 -5.96
CA VAL A 161 1.74 -12.02 -7.37
C VAL A 161 0.88 -13.27 -7.56
N ILE A 162 1.13 -14.35 -6.81
CA ILE A 162 0.29 -15.56 -6.84
C ILE A 162 -1.13 -15.22 -6.36
N ASN A 163 -1.26 -14.47 -5.27
CA ASN A 163 -2.56 -14.03 -4.75
C ASN A 163 -3.32 -13.22 -5.82
N LEU A 164 -2.67 -12.22 -6.42
CA LEU A 164 -3.24 -11.42 -7.51
C LEU A 164 -3.68 -12.27 -8.70
N ALA A 165 -2.84 -13.20 -9.14
CA ALA A 165 -3.14 -14.08 -10.27
C ALA A 165 -4.35 -14.99 -9.97
N MET A 166 -4.42 -15.57 -8.77
CA MET A 166 -5.56 -16.39 -8.36
C MET A 166 -6.85 -15.59 -8.28
N TYR A 167 -6.78 -14.34 -7.80
CA TYR A 167 -7.91 -13.41 -7.84
C TYR A 167 -8.41 -13.19 -9.27
N PHE A 168 -7.52 -12.90 -10.22
CA PHE A 168 -7.94 -12.74 -11.62
C PHE A 168 -8.53 -14.02 -12.22
N VAL A 169 -7.99 -15.18 -11.89
CA VAL A 169 -8.54 -16.47 -12.36
C VAL A 169 -9.93 -16.72 -11.77
N ALA A 170 -10.15 -16.43 -10.49
CA ALA A 170 -11.45 -16.59 -9.85
C ALA A 170 -12.52 -15.68 -10.46
N TYR A 171 -12.17 -14.43 -10.77
CA TYR A 171 -13.12 -13.48 -11.37
C TYR A 171 -13.36 -13.69 -12.86
N ARG A 172 -12.46 -14.37 -13.58
CA ARG A 172 -12.65 -14.66 -15.01
C ARG A 172 -13.75 -15.69 -15.26
N GLY A 173 -14.01 -16.59 -14.30
CA GLY A 173 -14.86 -17.77 -14.49
C GLY A 173 -16.27 -17.67 -13.94
N ALA A 174 -16.56 -16.71 -13.08
CA ALA A 174 -17.86 -16.62 -12.43
C ALA A 174 -18.72 -15.55 -13.12
N THR A 175 -19.88 -15.97 -13.64
CA THR A 175 -21.05 -15.11 -13.86
C THR A 175 -21.56 -14.63 -12.49
N VAL A 176 -20.72 -13.94 -11.72
CA VAL A 176 -21.13 -13.33 -10.47
C VAL A 176 -22.13 -12.27 -10.87
N LEU A 177 -23.40 -12.48 -10.49
CA LEU A 177 -24.39 -11.43 -10.45
C LEU A 177 -23.84 -10.36 -9.52
N VAL A 178 -23.18 -9.36 -10.09
CA VAL A 178 -22.84 -8.14 -9.38
C VAL A 178 -24.18 -7.47 -9.10
N ASP A 179 -24.51 -7.41 -7.82
CA ASP A 179 -25.73 -6.75 -7.37
C ASP A 179 -25.54 -5.25 -7.61
N GLU A 180 -26.13 -4.74 -8.70
CA GLU A 180 -26.07 -3.34 -9.14
C GLU A 180 -26.58 -2.35 -8.07
N ARG A 181 -27.20 -2.82 -6.98
CA ARG A 181 -27.58 -1.94 -5.87
C ARG A 181 -26.40 -1.45 -5.04
N VAL A 182 -25.22 -2.04 -5.21
CA VAL A 182 -23.98 -1.62 -4.54
C VAL A 182 -22.97 -1.17 -5.59
N VAL A 183 -23.34 -0.21 -6.46
CA VAL A 183 -22.37 0.59 -7.24
C VAL A 183 -21.37 1.35 -6.35
N GLN A 184 -21.56 1.27 -5.03
CA GLN A 184 -20.69 1.88 -4.04
C GLN A 184 -19.34 1.21 -3.85
N ASP A 185 -19.21 -0.06 -4.21
CA ASP A 185 -17.93 -0.74 -4.38
C ASP A 185 -18.14 -1.82 -5.44
N CYS A 186 -17.23 -1.99 -6.41
CA CYS A 186 -17.30 -3.09 -7.36
C CYS A 186 -16.97 -4.44 -6.67
N PHE A 187 -17.61 -4.76 -5.53
CA PHE A 187 -17.52 -6.02 -4.82
C PHE A 187 -18.44 -7.03 -5.48
N ALA A 188 -17.85 -8.07 -6.07
CA ALA A 188 -18.62 -9.20 -6.51
C ALA A 188 -19.13 -9.97 -5.28
N ARG A 189 -20.45 -9.95 -5.01
CA ARG A 189 -21.09 -10.88 -4.08
C ARG A 189 -21.08 -12.29 -4.70
N GLY A 190 -19.97 -12.97 -4.56
CA GLY A 190 -19.80 -14.37 -4.91
C GLY A 190 -19.27 -15.16 -3.72
N ALA A 191 -19.57 -16.46 -3.68
CA ALA A 191 -18.85 -17.35 -2.77
C ALA A 191 -17.36 -17.25 -3.09
N LEU A 192 -16.58 -16.73 -2.14
CA LEU A 192 -15.13 -16.70 -2.28
C LEU A 192 -14.63 -18.11 -2.58
N PRO A 193 -13.67 -18.26 -3.48
CA PRO A 193 -13.11 -19.58 -3.76
C PRO A 193 -12.52 -20.17 -2.48
N SER A 194 -12.56 -21.50 -2.34
CA SER A 194 -12.19 -22.21 -1.10
C SER A 194 -10.78 -21.92 -0.59
N TRP A 195 -9.88 -21.42 -1.44
CA TRP A 195 -8.52 -21.03 -1.08
C TRP A 195 -8.41 -19.62 -0.47
N ALA A 196 -9.37 -18.72 -0.74
CA ALA A 196 -9.29 -17.30 -0.35
C ALA A 196 -9.18 -17.08 1.17
N PRO A 197 -9.92 -17.80 2.04
CA PRO A 197 -9.82 -17.63 3.49
C PRO A 197 -8.41 -17.89 4.05
N TRP A 198 -7.57 -18.63 3.33
CA TRP A 198 -6.20 -18.97 3.76
C TRP A 198 -5.15 -18.09 3.09
N MET A 199 -5.34 -17.79 1.80
CA MET A 199 -4.35 -17.03 1.01
C MET A 199 -4.30 -15.56 1.36
N ILE A 200 -5.45 -14.92 1.62
CA ILE A 200 -5.51 -13.51 2.02
C ILE A 200 -4.71 -13.26 3.31
N PRO A 201 -4.98 -13.98 4.43
CA PRO A 201 -4.21 -13.78 5.65
C PRO A 201 -2.75 -14.22 5.50
N LEU A 202 -2.43 -15.21 4.65
CA LEU A 202 -1.05 -15.60 4.38
C LEU A 202 -0.28 -14.48 3.68
N ALA A 203 -0.84 -13.88 2.61
CA ALA A 203 -0.19 -12.82 1.87
C ALA A 203 0.02 -11.57 2.75
N ASN A 204 -1.02 -11.14 3.46
CA ASN A 204 -0.96 -9.98 4.35
C ASN A 204 -0.06 -10.24 5.56
N GLY A 205 -0.16 -11.44 6.15
CA GLY A 205 0.68 -11.83 7.29
C GLY A 205 2.16 -11.94 6.94
N LEU A 206 2.48 -12.44 5.74
CA LEU A 206 3.86 -12.52 5.27
C LEU A 206 4.45 -11.12 4.99
N LEU A 207 3.65 -10.22 4.41
CA LEU A 207 4.02 -8.82 4.23
C LEU A 207 4.31 -8.15 5.58
N ALA A 208 3.36 -8.22 6.52
CA ALA A 208 3.50 -7.68 7.87
C ALA A 208 4.71 -8.28 8.62
N PHE A 209 4.94 -9.59 8.47
CA PHE A 209 6.10 -10.25 9.07
C PHE A 209 7.43 -9.72 8.52
N TYR A 210 7.51 -9.49 7.21
CA TYR A 210 8.70 -8.92 6.60
C TYR A 210 8.95 -7.48 7.07
N GLU A 211 7.88 -6.70 7.20
CA GLU A 211 7.92 -5.35 7.75
C GLU A 211 8.41 -5.33 9.21
N LEU A 212 7.94 -6.27 10.04
CA LEU A 212 8.45 -6.45 11.40
C LEU A 212 9.95 -6.80 11.43
N ILE A 213 10.43 -7.61 10.49
CA ILE A 213 11.87 -7.89 10.34
C ILE A 213 12.64 -6.61 10.03
N LEU A 214 12.18 -5.80 9.07
CA LEU A 214 12.80 -4.52 8.73
C LEU A 214 12.86 -3.58 9.93
N CYS A 215 11.75 -3.48 10.67
CA CYS A 215 11.64 -2.68 11.89
C CYS A 215 12.62 -3.17 12.97
N ALA A 216 12.65 -4.49 13.22
CA ALA A 216 13.57 -5.09 14.19
C ALA A 216 15.04 -4.85 13.82
N CYS A 217 15.39 -4.94 12.54
CA CYS A 217 16.72 -4.61 12.03
C CYS A 217 17.11 -3.14 12.27
N ALA A 218 16.19 -2.21 12.01
CA ALA A 218 16.41 -0.79 12.25
C ALA A 218 16.61 -0.49 13.74
N VAL A 219 15.74 -1.05 14.60
CA VAL A 219 15.83 -0.90 16.06
C VAL A 219 17.13 -1.50 16.60
N TYR A 220 17.51 -2.70 16.15
CA TYR A 220 18.78 -3.34 16.50
C TYR A 220 19.99 -2.47 16.16
N TYR A 221 19.99 -1.84 14.98
CA TYR A 221 21.06 -0.92 14.57
C TYR A 221 21.17 0.27 15.52
N LEU A 222 20.04 0.88 15.91
CA LEU A 222 20.01 2.01 16.83
C LEU A 222 20.58 1.64 18.20
N PHE A 223 20.19 0.48 18.75
CA PHE A 223 20.72 0.01 20.03
C PHE A 223 22.22 -0.30 19.98
N THR A 224 22.68 -0.97 18.93
CA THR A 224 24.10 -1.33 18.80
C THR A 224 24.99 -0.12 18.49
N GLY A 225 24.51 0.85 17.72
CA GLY A 225 25.19 2.11 17.44
C GLY A 225 25.39 2.96 18.70
N ASN A 226 24.38 3.04 19.56
CA ASN A 226 24.44 3.83 20.80
C ASN A 226 25.44 3.25 21.80
N LYS A 227 25.55 1.92 21.90
CA LYS A 227 26.52 1.26 22.80
C LYS A 227 27.97 1.67 22.50
N LYS A 228 28.29 1.95 21.23
CA LYS A 228 29.64 2.37 20.81
C LYS A 228 29.95 3.84 21.10
N ARG A 229 28.94 4.71 21.25
CA ARG A 229 29.13 6.16 21.39
C ARG A 229 29.10 6.67 22.84
N GLY A 230 28.81 5.82 23.83
CA GLY A 230 28.99 6.14 25.26
C GLY A 230 28.11 7.27 25.83
N SER A 231 27.22 7.89 25.05
CA SER A 231 26.35 8.98 25.49
C SER A 231 24.91 8.48 25.67
N GLN A 232 24.48 8.33 26.92
CA GLN A 232 23.13 7.85 27.28
C GLN A 232 22.04 8.93 27.25
N GLY A 233 22.38 10.21 27.37
CA GLY A 233 21.40 11.30 27.51
C GLY A 233 20.70 11.72 26.21
N PHE A 234 21.31 11.48 25.04
CA PHE A 234 20.79 11.91 23.74
C PHE A 234 19.94 10.83 23.01
N ILE A 235 19.70 9.70 23.67
CA ILE A 235 19.18 8.47 23.05
C ILE A 235 17.74 8.63 22.55
N MET A 236 16.85 9.21 23.36
CA MET A 236 15.41 9.14 23.08
C MET A 236 14.97 10.14 22.01
N GLY A 237 15.51 11.36 22.04
CA GLY A 237 15.22 12.38 21.02
C GLY A 237 15.74 12.01 19.64
N GLY A 238 16.94 11.42 19.56
CA GLY A 238 17.50 10.93 18.31
C GLY A 238 16.72 9.74 17.74
N LEU A 239 16.23 8.84 18.60
CA LEU A 239 15.49 7.65 18.18
C LEU A 239 14.13 8.01 17.59
N VAL A 240 13.37 8.88 18.27
CA VAL A 240 12.08 9.37 17.75
C VAL A 240 12.30 10.19 16.48
N ALA A 241 13.29 11.08 16.45
CA ALA A 241 13.59 11.85 15.25
C ALA A 241 14.00 10.96 14.07
N THR A 242 14.74 9.87 14.30
CA THR A 242 15.12 8.92 13.24
C THR A 242 13.93 8.06 12.81
N LEU A 243 13.10 7.58 13.73
CA LEU A 243 11.88 6.83 13.43
C LEU A 243 10.86 7.66 12.64
N VAL A 244 10.65 8.92 13.04
CA VAL A 244 9.80 9.88 12.33
C VAL A 244 10.39 10.16 10.95
N ARG A 245 11.69 10.47 10.87
CA ARG A 245 12.36 10.87 9.62
C ARG A 245 12.50 9.75 8.61
N ASP A 246 12.67 8.51 9.06
CA ASP A 246 12.81 7.35 8.19
C ASP A 246 11.46 6.69 7.84
N ASN A 247 10.34 7.33 8.23
CA ASN A 247 8.98 6.86 7.98
C ASN A 247 8.69 5.51 8.62
N LEU A 248 9.37 5.19 9.72
CA LEU A 248 9.14 3.96 10.47
C LEU A 248 7.90 4.06 11.37
N LEU A 249 7.41 5.27 11.63
CA LEU A 249 6.17 5.47 12.40
C LEU A 249 4.92 4.94 11.68
N TYR A 250 4.96 4.88 10.35
CA TYR A 250 3.87 4.31 9.56
C TYR A 250 3.66 2.80 9.83
N PHE A 251 4.60 2.11 10.47
CA PHE A 251 4.42 0.70 10.86
C PHE A 251 3.52 0.50 12.08
N PHE A 252 3.25 1.56 12.84
CA PHE A 252 2.48 1.50 14.09
C PHE A 252 1.07 2.09 13.95
N LEU A 253 0.77 2.71 12.81
CA LEU A 253 -0.53 3.29 12.44
C LEU A 253 -1.25 2.35 11.49
#